data_AF-L7FF83-F1
#
_entry.id   AF-L7FF83-F1
#
_cell.length_a   1.000
_cell.length_b   1.000
_cell.length_c   1.000
_cell.angle_alpha   90.00
_cell.angle_beta   90.00
_cell.angle_gamma   90.00
#
_symmetry.space_group_name_H-M   'P 1'
#
loop_
_entity.id
_entity.type
_entity.pdbx_description
1 polymer ?
#
loop_
_entity_poly.entity_id
_entity_poly.type
_entity_poly.pdbx_seq_one_letter_code
_entity_poly.pdbx_strand_id
1 'polypeptide(L)'
;MRLTRATLALTAVALAPALLLATPSVGNAATPSTAAVAAADPGSPYDDMDADDLRIAIVRILGDTDSGKRVTREANQLLSNGTVDQMRAWLKTGHRLAQAEDDRFTIVRLLADPNTSAALRAAANAALNDGTPETLRYFVEVGQYEVDR
;
A
#
# COMPACT_ATOMS: atom_id res chain seq x y z
N MET A 1 24.26 40.17 40.52
CA MET A 1 24.37 39.22 41.66
C MET A 1 23.91 37.85 41.14
N ARG A 2 24.86 36.97 40.81
CA ARG A 2 25.39 35.81 41.58
C ARG A 2 24.70 34.48 41.20
N LEU A 3 25.54 33.54 40.73
CA LEU A 3 25.29 32.14 40.32
C LEU A 3 25.19 31.17 41.51
N THR A 4 24.45 30.06 41.31
CA THR A 4 24.69 28.69 41.87
C THR A 4 23.74 27.72 41.13
N ARG A 5 24.18 26.76 40.27
CA ARG A 5 24.74 25.40 40.55
C ARG A 5 23.97 24.66 41.65
N ALA A 6 23.62 23.37 41.63
CA ALA A 6 23.63 22.20 40.74
C ALA A 6 23.02 21.06 41.61
N THR A 7 22.43 19.99 41.05
CA THR A 7 22.62 18.60 41.55
C THR A 7 21.90 17.56 40.68
N LEU A 8 22.67 16.53 40.36
CA LEU A 8 22.37 15.26 39.71
C LEU A 8 21.58 14.32 40.65
N ALA A 9 20.75 13.44 40.11
CA ALA A 9 20.43 12.16 40.76
C ALA A 9 20.05 11.09 39.71
N LEU A 10 21.01 10.19 39.44
CA LEU A 10 20.78 8.87 38.86
C LEU A 10 20.08 8.00 39.92
N THR A 11 18.97 7.35 39.60
CA THR A 11 18.55 6.12 40.29
C THR A 11 18.00 5.12 39.27
N ALA A 12 18.71 4.01 39.12
CA ALA A 12 18.26 2.82 38.42
C ALA A 12 17.43 1.97 39.38
N VAL A 13 16.25 1.52 38.94
CA VAL A 13 15.51 0.43 39.59
C VAL A 13 15.10 -0.55 38.50
N ALA A 14 15.66 -1.75 38.57
CA ALA A 14 15.18 -2.93 37.87
C ALA A 14 13.99 -3.51 38.67
N LEU A 15 12.85 -3.74 38.01
CA LEU A 15 11.76 -4.52 38.57
C LEU A 15 11.11 -5.35 37.45
N ALA A 16 11.13 -6.67 37.61
CA ALA A 16 10.56 -7.66 36.69
C ALA A 16 9.02 -7.61 36.66
N PRO A 17 8.35 -7.93 35.54
CA PRO A 17 6.93 -8.23 35.57
C PRO A 17 6.69 -9.75 35.65
N ALA A 18 6.05 -10.17 36.74
CA ALA A 18 5.48 -11.49 36.90
C ALA A 18 4.28 -11.69 35.94
N LEU A 19 4.25 -12.85 35.28
CA LEU A 19 3.15 -13.32 34.44
C LEU A 19 1.92 -13.64 35.31
N LEU A 20 0.84 -12.86 35.16
CA LEU A 20 -0.48 -13.21 35.68
C LEU A 20 -1.42 -13.50 34.50
N LEU A 21 -1.81 -14.77 34.37
CA LEU A 21 -2.82 -15.26 33.41
C LEU A 21 -4.19 -14.67 33.75
N ALA A 22 -4.65 -13.71 32.95
CA ALA A 22 -6.04 -13.26 32.91
C ALA A 22 -6.59 -13.51 31.50
N THR A 23 -7.66 -14.30 31.42
CA THR A 23 -8.37 -14.67 30.19
C THR A 23 -9.01 -13.44 29.53
N PRO A 24 -8.82 -13.18 28.22
CA PRO A 24 -9.46 -12.06 27.56
C PRO A 24 -10.91 -12.38 27.18
N SER A 25 -11.85 -11.60 27.73
CA SER A 25 -13.20 -11.44 27.17
C SER A 25 -13.11 -10.46 25.99
N VAL A 26 -13.13 -10.97 24.76
CA VAL A 26 -13.09 -10.14 23.54
C VAL A 26 -14.46 -9.49 23.32
N GLY A 27 -14.58 -8.23 23.75
CA GLY A 27 -15.59 -7.31 23.26
C GLY A 27 -15.16 -6.80 21.88
N ASN A 28 -15.99 -7.04 20.87
CA ASN A 28 -15.73 -6.67 19.48
C ASN A 28 -15.80 -5.14 19.29
N ALA A 29 -14.72 -4.44 19.64
CA ALA A 29 -14.48 -3.07 19.18
C ALA A 29 -13.86 -3.12 17.79
N ALA A 30 -14.53 -2.51 16.81
CA ALA A 30 -14.01 -2.33 15.46
C ALA A 30 -12.70 -1.52 15.54
N THR A 31 -11.57 -2.22 15.51
CA THR A 31 -10.26 -1.60 15.34
C THR A 31 -10.16 -1.10 13.90
N PRO A 32 -9.83 0.19 13.65
CA PRO A 32 -9.39 0.57 12.31
C PRO A 32 -8.18 -0.31 11.98
N SER A 33 -8.26 -1.05 10.86
CA SER A 33 -7.11 -1.74 10.29
C SER A 33 -5.96 -0.75 10.23
N THR A 34 -5.01 -0.90 11.16
CA THR A 34 -3.76 -0.17 11.11
C THR A 34 -3.05 -0.77 9.92
N ALA A 35 -3.20 -0.13 8.75
CA ALA A 35 -2.47 -0.48 7.55
C ALA A 35 -1.01 -0.63 7.97
N ALA A 36 -0.48 -1.84 7.80
CA ALA A 36 0.90 -2.16 8.11
C ALA A 36 1.77 -1.03 7.60
N VAL A 37 2.55 -0.42 8.49
CA VAL A 37 3.56 0.57 8.11
C VAL A 37 4.57 -0.22 7.29
N ALA A 38 4.36 -0.25 5.98
CA ALA A 38 5.26 -0.90 5.03
C ALA A 38 6.63 -0.27 5.25
N ALA A 39 7.61 -1.12 5.55
CA ALA A 39 8.98 -0.70 5.77
C ALA A 39 9.39 0.27 4.65
N ALA A 40 9.87 1.45 5.03
CA ALA A 40 10.45 2.38 4.07
C ALA A 40 11.60 1.65 3.37
N ASP A 41 11.45 1.40 2.08
CA ASP A 41 12.50 0.76 1.27
C ASP A 41 13.71 1.70 1.22
N PRO A 42 14.85 1.34 1.85
CA PRO A 42 16.02 2.20 1.89
C PRO A 42 16.68 2.20 0.50
N GLY A 43 16.72 3.38 -0.14
CA GLY A 43 17.30 3.55 -1.48
C GLY A 43 16.28 3.56 -2.62
N SER A 44 15.03 3.93 -2.35
CA SER A 44 14.04 4.09 -3.41
C SER A 44 14.49 5.19 -4.38
N PRO A 45 14.33 5.02 -5.71
CA PRO A 45 14.77 6.00 -6.70
C PRO A 45 14.07 7.36 -6.56
N TYR A 46 12.96 7.41 -5.81
CA TYR A 46 12.19 8.63 -5.55
C TYR A 46 12.72 9.48 -4.38
N ASP A 47 13.66 8.96 -3.59
CA ASP A 47 14.13 9.65 -2.38
C ASP A 47 14.93 10.91 -2.72
N ASP A 48 15.74 10.84 -3.77
CA ASP A 48 16.59 11.96 -4.24
C ASP A 48 15.96 12.81 -5.35
N MET A 49 14.78 12.43 -5.85
CA MET A 49 14.09 13.17 -6.90
C MET A 49 13.55 14.51 -6.39
N ASP A 50 13.73 15.55 -7.19
CA ASP A 50 13.11 16.84 -6.96
C ASP A 50 11.63 16.85 -7.31
N ALA A 51 10.96 17.98 -7.06
CA ALA A 51 9.53 18.11 -7.26
C ALA A 51 9.10 17.91 -8.72
N ASP A 52 9.92 18.34 -9.70
CA ASP A 52 9.58 18.27 -11.10
C ASP A 52 9.79 16.85 -11.64
N ASP A 53 10.86 16.17 -11.21
CA ASP A 53 11.08 14.76 -11.51
C ASP A 53 9.96 13.86 -10.96
N LEU A 54 9.50 14.12 -9.74
CA LEU A 54 8.36 13.40 -9.15
C LEU A 54 7.07 13.62 -9.94
N ARG A 55 6.80 14.87 -10.37
CA ARG A 55 5.64 15.16 -11.24
C ARG A 55 5.74 14.44 -12.57
N ILE A 56 6.93 14.43 -13.19
CA ILE A 56 7.17 13.73 -14.45
C ILE A 56 6.92 12.22 -14.26
N ALA A 57 7.40 11.63 -13.17
CA ALA A 57 7.14 10.23 -12.86
C ALA A 57 5.63 9.94 -12.75
N ILE A 58 4.87 10.79 -12.07
CA ILE A 58 3.40 10.65 -11.94
C ILE A 58 2.71 10.82 -13.30
N VAL A 59 3.14 11.78 -14.13
CA VAL A 59 2.58 11.98 -15.48
C VAL A 59 2.88 10.80 -16.40
N ARG A 60 4.06 10.18 -16.29
CA ARG A 60 4.39 8.96 -17.05
C ARG A 60 3.46 7.81 -16.68
N ILE A 61 3.16 7.64 -15.39
CA ILE A 61 2.19 6.64 -14.93
C ILE A 61 0.80 6.93 -15.52
N LEU A 62 0.35 8.19 -15.50
CA LEU A 62 -0.92 8.58 -16.14
C LEU A 62 -0.98 8.33 -17.65
N GLY A 63 0.18 8.33 -18.32
CA GLY A 63 0.28 8.02 -19.75
C GLY A 63 0.24 6.52 -20.06
N ASP A 64 0.34 5.66 -19.06
CA ASP A 64 0.24 4.22 -19.20
C ASP A 64 -1.22 3.80 -19.45
N THR A 65 -1.45 2.90 -20.41
CA THR A 65 -2.77 2.36 -20.71
C THR A 65 -3.32 1.47 -19.60
N ASP A 66 -2.46 0.95 -18.73
CA ASP A 66 -2.82 0.07 -17.62
C ASP A 66 -3.25 0.85 -16.37
N SER A 67 -3.13 2.18 -16.40
CA SER A 67 -3.59 3.06 -15.32
C SER A 67 -5.12 3.06 -15.23
N GLY A 68 -5.62 2.47 -14.15
CA GLY A 68 -7.05 2.43 -13.88
C GLY A 68 -7.59 3.71 -13.24
N LYS A 69 -8.83 3.62 -12.74
CA LYS A 69 -9.58 4.79 -12.23
C LYS A 69 -8.99 5.33 -10.94
N ARG A 70 -8.52 4.45 -10.04
CA ARG A 70 -7.96 4.88 -8.76
C ARG A 70 -6.60 5.51 -8.96
N VAL A 71 -5.71 4.89 -9.74
CA VAL A 71 -4.41 5.46 -10.12
C VAL A 71 -4.61 6.83 -10.75
N THR A 72 -5.50 6.94 -11.74
CA THR A 72 -5.79 8.20 -12.42
C THR A 72 -6.29 9.28 -11.46
N ARG A 73 -7.20 8.94 -10.56
CA ARG A 73 -7.76 9.88 -9.58
C ARG A 73 -6.70 10.40 -8.61
N GLU A 74 -5.93 9.50 -8.00
CA GLU A 74 -4.91 9.86 -7.02
C GLU A 74 -3.77 10.64 -7.67
N ALA A 75 -3.32 10.24 -8.85
CA ALA A 75 -2.30 10.95 -9.62
C ALA A 75 -2.73 12.38 -9.97
N ASN A 76 -3.95 12.58 -10.47
CA ASN A 76 -4.47 13.91 -10.77
C ASN A 76 -4.59 14.79 -9.52
N GLN A 77 -4.96 14.21 -8.38
CA GLN A 77 -5.00 14.93 -7.10
C GLN A 77 -3.59 15.38 -6.67
N LEU A 78 -2.60 14.51 -6.79
CA LEU A 78 -1.20 14.84 -6.48
C LEU A 78 -0.66 15.93 -7.41
N LEU A 79 -0.95 15.86 -8.71
CA LEU A 79 -0.50 16.87 -9.67
C LEU A 79 -1.18 18.24 -9.45
N SER A 80 -2.41 18.25 -8.95
CA SER A 80 -3.18 19.49 -8.74
C SER A 80 -2.80 20.20 -7.45
N ASN A 81 -2.63 19.46 -6.34
CA ASN A 81 -2.49 20.04 -5.01
C ASN A 81 -1.59 19.22 -4.06
N GLY A 82 -0.81 18.28 -4.60
CA GLY A 82 0.09 17.43 -3.84
C GLY A 82 1.38 18.15 -3.44
N THR A 83 1.84 17.86 -2.23
CA THR A 83 3.19 18.22 -1.76
C THR A 83 4.23 17.22 -2.29
N VAL A 84 5.51 17.62 -2.29
CA VAL A 84 6.64 16.77 -2.69
C VAL A 84 6.66 15.46 -1.91
N ASP A 85 6.45 15.54 -0.59
CA ASP A 85 6.45 14.34 0.27
C ASP A 85 5.28 13.41 -0.02
N GLN A 86 4.10 13.96 -0.36
CA GLN A 86 2.95 13.16 -0.79
C GLN A 86 3.19 12.48 -2.13
N MET A 87 3.78 13.19 -3.11
CA MET A 87 4.14 12.61 -4.41
C MET A 87 5.14 11.47 -4.22
N ARG A 88 6.19 11.69 -3.42
CA ARG A 88 7.19 10.65 -3.10
C ARG A 88 6.56 9.46 -2.38
N ALA A 89 5.78 9.69 -1.34
CA ALA A 89 5.12 8.61 -0.58
C ALA A 89 4.19 7.78 -1.47
N TRP A 90 3.46 8.45 -2.37
CA TRP A 90 2.60 7.78 -3.33
C TRP A 90 3.41 6.95 -4.32
N LEU A 91 4.46 7.50 -4.93
CA LEU A 91 5.31 6.73 -5.85
C LEU A 91 5.96 5.51 -5.18
N LYS A 92 6.37 5.64 -3.91
CA LYS A 92 6.97 4.53 -3.14
C LYS A 92 5.98 3.42 -2.79
N THR A 93 4.75 3.77 -2.41
CA THR A 93 3.82 2.79 -1.83
C THR A 93 2.38 2.94 -2.33
N GLY A 94 1.90 4.18 -2.46
CA GLY A 94 0.52 4.48 -2.86
C GLY A 94 0.15 3.97 -4.25
N HIS A 95 1.03 4.16 -5.24
CA HIS A 95 0.82 3.72 -6.62
C HIS A 95 0.52 2.22 -6.71
N ARG A 96 1.33 1.39 -6.02
CA ARG A 96 1.11 -0.07 -5.98
C ARG A 96 -0.25 -0.45 -5.41
N LEU A 97 -0.71 0.26 -4.37
CA LEU A 97 -2.01 0.02 -3.74
C LEU A 97 -3.19 0.53 -4.57
N ALA A 98 -2.99 1.66 -5.26
CA ALA A 98 -3.97 2.20 -6.20
C ALA A 98 -4.16 1.23 -7.36
N GLN A 99 -3.05 0.76 -7.92
CA GLN A 99 -3.06 -0.20 -9.00
C GLN A 99 -3.72 -1.53 -8.60
N ALA A 100 -3.41 -2.07 -7.43
CA ALA A 100 -4.03 -3.31 -6.97
C ALA A 100 -5.57 -3.23 -6.88
N GLU A 101 -6.13 -2.06 -6.55
CA GLU A 101 -7.58 -1.87 -6.57
C GLU A 101 -8.12 -1.83 -8.00
N ASP A 102 -7.42 -1.14 -8.90
CA ASP A 102 -7.77 -1.11 -10.31
C ASP A 102 -7.70 -2.52 -10.94
N ASP A 103 -6.67 -3.30 -10.61
CA ASP A 103 -6.50 -4.69 -11.04
C ASP A 103 -7.63 -5.58 -10.50
N ARG A 104 -7.99 -5.45 -9.20
CA ARG A 104 -9.16 -6.15 -8.63
C ARG A 104 -10.43 -5.82 -9.39
N PHE A 105 -10.64 -4.55 -9.73
CA PHE A 105 -11.82 -4.14 -10.48
C PHE A 105 -11.84 -4.76 -11.88
N THR A 106 -10.69 -4.82 -12.56
CA THR A 106 -10.53 -5.51 -13.84
C THR A 106 -10.90 -6.98 -13.73
N ILE A 107 -10.44 -7.67 -12.69
CA ILE A 107 -10.75 -9.09 -12.47
C ILE A 107 -12.24 -9.30 -12.15
N VAL A 108 -12.84 -8.44 -11.34
CA VAL A 108 -14.29 -8.50 -11.06
C VAL A 108 -15.10 -8.26 -12.33
N ARG A 109 -14.69 -7.31 -13.17
CA ARG A 109 -15.31 -7.07 -14.48
C ARG A 109 -15.18 -8.29 -15.39
N LEU A 110 -14.02 -8.94 -15.41
CA LEU A 110 -13.83 -10.20 -16.13
C LEU A 110 -14.81 -11.26 -15.63
N LEU A 111 -14.93 -11.46 -14.32
CA LEU A 111 -15.86 -12.44 -13.74
C LEU A 111 -17.34 -12.16 -14.03
N ALA A 112 -17.70 -10.90 -14.24
CA ALA A 112 -19.05 -10.48 -14.60
C ALA A 112 -19.40 -10.75 -16.07
N ASP A 113 -18.41 -11.04 -16.93
CA ASP A 113 -18.67 -11.42 -18.32
C ASP A 113 -19.27 -12.84 -18.38
N PRO A 114 -20.46 -13.03 -18.96
CA PRO A 114 -21.07 -14.35 -19.09
C PRO A 114 -20.24 -15.30 -19.97
N ASN A 115 -19.37 -14.78 -20.85
CA ASN A 115 -18.56 -15.57 -21.77
C ASN A 115 -17.26 -16.09 -21.16
N THR A 116 -16.91 -15.68 -19.93
CA THR A 116 -15.70 -16.15 -19.26
C THR A 116 -15.73 -17.66 -19.08
N SER A 117 -14.66 -18.33 -19.53
CA SER A 117 -14.51 -19.79 -19.43
C SER A 117 -14.47 -20.24 -17.96
N ALA A 118 -14.81 -21.50 -17.70
CA ALA A 118 -14.78 -22.05 -16.34
C ALA A 118 -13.37 -22.01 -15.74
N ALA A 119 -12.35 -22.30 -16.56
CA ALA A 119 -10.95 -22.25 -16.15
C ALA A 119 -10.51 -20.81 -15.81
N LEU A 120 -10.84 -19.84 -16.67
CA LEU A 120 -10.49 -18.43 -16.44
C LEU A 120 -11.19 -17.87 -15.21
N ARG A 121 -12.45 -18.27 -14.99
CA ARG A 121 -13.20 -17.94 -13.78
C ARG A 121 -12.54 -18.52 -12.52
N ALA A 122 -12.04 -19.75 -12.57
CA ALA A 122 -11.35 -20.35 -11.43
C ALA A 122 -10.04 -19.62 -11.11
N ALA A 123 -9.24 -19.29 -12.13
CA ALA A 123 -7.99 -18.55 -11.98
C ALA A 123 -8.22 -17.13 -11.45
N ALA A 124 -9.22 -16.42 -11.97
CA ALA A 124 -9.61 -15.09 -11.49
C ALA A 124 -10.01 -15.11 -10.00
N ASN A 125 -10.81 -16.09 -9.58
CA ASN A 125 -11.19 -16.24 -8.17
C ASN A 125 -9.97 -16.56 -7.29
N ALA A 126 -9.03 -17.39 -7.77
CA ALA A 126 -7.80 -17.67 -7.04
C ALA A 126 -6.96 -16.39 -6.82
N ALA A 127 -6.82 -15.55 -7.86
CA ALA A 127 -6.11 -14.28 -7.75
C ALA A 127 -6.78 -13.31 -6.76
N LEU A 128 -8.12 -13.22 -6.78
CA LEU A 128 -8.87 -12.40 -5.82
C LEU A 128 -8.76 -12.91 -4.38
N ASN A 129 -8.73 -14.23 -4.19
CA ASN A 129 -8.60 -14.85 -2.86
C ASN A 129 -7.22 -14.61 -2.25
N ASP A 130 -6.16 -14.67 -3.05
CA ASP A 130 -4.82 -14.28 -2.62
C ASP A 130 -4.75 -12.78 -2.33
N GLY A 131 -5.26 -11.97 -3.27
CA GLY A 131 -5.51 -10.55 -3.07
C GLY A 131 -4.25 -9.70 -2.90
N THR A 132 -3.05 -10.25 -3.04
CA THR A 132 -1.81 -9.46 -3.03
C THR A 132 -1.71 -8.63 -4.31
N PRO A 133 -1.20 -7.38 -4.23
CA PRO A 133 -0.98 -6.56 -5.43
C PRO A 133 -0.21 -7.27 -6.54
N GLU A 134 0.77 -8.08 -6.16
CA GLU A 134 1.63 -8.83 -7.06
C GLU A 134 0.85 -9.91 -7.82
N THR A 135 0.04 -10.71 -7.12
CA THR A 135 -0.80 -11.74 -7.75
C THR A 135 -1.87 -11.15 -8.65
N LEU A 136 -2.52 -10.07 -8.21
CA LEU A 136 -3.54 -9.38 -8.98
C LEU A 136 -2.96 -8.83 -10.28
N ARG A 137 -1.78 -8.21 -10.19
CA ARG A 137 -1.10 -7.65 -11.35
C ARG A 137 -0.68 -8.74 -12.32
N TYR A 138 -0.05 -9.80 -11.82
CA TYR A 138 0.36 -10.93 -12.64
C TYR A 138 -0.83 -11.56 -13.37
N PHE A 139 -1.97 -11.72 -12.71
CA PHE A 139 -3.16 -12.27 -13.34
C PHE A 139 -3.67 -11.40 -14.50
N VAL A 140 -3.74 -10.08 -14.29
CA VAL A 140 -4.19 -9.12 -15.31
C VAL A 140 -3.23 -9.06 -16.49
N GLU A 141 -1.91 -9.09 -16.27
CA GLU A 141 -0.93 -8.98 -17.35
C GLU A 141 -0.69 -10.30 -18.10
N VAL A 142 -0.65 -11.41 -17.39
CA VAL A 142 -0.14 -12.69 -17.92
C VAL A 142 -1.13 -13.82 -17.67
N GLY A 143 -1.57 -13.99 -16.42
CA GLY A 143 -2.33 -15.16 -16.00
C GLY A 143 -3.62 -15.40 -16.78
N GLN A 144 -4.31 -14.36 -17.24
CA GLN A 144 -5.50 -14.51 -18.07
C GLN A 144 -5.22 -15.14 -19.45
N TYR A 145 -4.02 -15.02 -20.01
CA TYR A 145 -3.65 -15.54 -21.34
C TYR A 145 -3.07 -16.96 -21.29
N GLU A 146 -2.62 -17.40 -20.11
CA GLU A 146 -2.10 -18.76 -19.93
C GLU A 146 -3.21 -19.80 -19.78
N VAL A 147 -4.39 -19.38 -19.32
CA VAL A 147 -5.52 -20.29 -19.06
C VAL A 147 -6.16 -20.83 -20.34
N ASP A 148 -6.06 -20.08 -21.44
CA ASP A 148 -6.65 -20.44 -22.73
C ASP A 148 -5.64 -21.10 -23.72
N ARG A 149 -4.42 -21.43 -23.26
CA ARG A 149 -3.44 -22.22 -24.03
C ARG A 149 -3.58 -23.72 -23.80
#